data_AF-A0A2S7TX17-F1
#
_entry.id   AF-A0A2S7TX17-F1
#
_cell.length_a   1.000
_cell.length_b   1.000
_cell.length_c   1.000
_cell.angle_alpha   90.00
_cell.angle_beta   90.00
_cell.angle_gamma   90.00
#
_symmetry.space_group_name_H-M   'P 1'
#
loop_
_entity.id
_entity.type
_entity.pdbx_description
1 polymer ?
#
loop_
_entity_poly.entity_id
_entity_poly.type
_entity_poly.pdbx_seq_one_letter_code
_entity_poly.pdbx_strand_id
1 'polypeptide(L)'
;MKSYNDKIGPLKNVELVMMSYDKSSDDALAWAKEESFPWPTVLGEDKEKVHFGSVEVLSIPTYILFDKDGKVVTKGKEKIFAEIAKMKETN
;
A
#
# COMPACT_ATOMS: atom_id res chain seq x y z
N MET A 1 -2.56 11.64 -3.31
CA MET A 1 -3.40 11.87 -2.11
C MET A 1 -4.91 11.75 -2.34
N LYS A 2 -5.54 12.39 -3.34
CA LYS A 2 -7.01 12.36 -3.54
C LYS A 2 -7.68 10.98 -3.43
N SER A 3 -7.18 9.98 -4.18
CA SER A 3 -7.77 8.63 -4.14
C SER A 3 -7.66 7.97 -2.77
N TYR A 4 -6.62 8.26 -1.98
CA TYR A 4 -6.49 7.74 -0.62
C TYR A 4 -7.53 8.40 0.29
N ASN A 5 -7.59 9.73 0.31
CA ASN A 5 -8.53 10.49 1.16
C ASN A 5 -9.98 10.10 0.88
N ASP A 6 -10.34 9.85 -0.38
CA ASP A 6 -11.72 9.52 -0.75
C ASP A 6 -12.05 8.03 -0.52
N LYS A 7 -11.10 7.12 -0.80
CA LYS A 7 -11.39 5.67 -0.88
C LYS A 7 -10.87 4.85 0.28
N ILE A 8 -9.73 5.21 0.88
CA ILE A 8 -9.04 4.43 1.90
C ILE A 8 -9.12 5.11 3.26
N GLY A 9 -8.75 6.39 3.38
CA GLY A 9 -8.71 7.13 4.65
C GLY A 9 -9.98 7.06 5.51
N PRO A 10 -11.21 6.98 4.96
CA PRO A 10 -12.42 6.82 5.75
C PRO A 10 -12.64 5.40 6.32
N LEU A 11 -11.91 4.40 5.84
CA LEU A 11 -12.08 3.00 6.22
C LEU A 11 -11.25 2.65 7.44
N LYS A 12 -11.88 2.05 8.45
CA LYS A 12 -11.18 1.58 9.65
C LYS A 12 -10.54 0.20 9.48
N ASN A 13 -10.93 -0.53 8.44
CA ASN A 13 -10.54 -1.92 8.19
C ASN A 13 -9.58 -2.08 7.01
N VAL A 14 -9.11 -0.98 6.40
CA VAL A 14 -8.17 -1.00 5.27
C VAL A 14 -7.12 0.08 5.49
N GLU A 15 -5.85 -0.28 5.41
CA GLU A 15 -4.70 0.62 5.49
C GLU A 15 -3.92 0.56 4.18
N LEU A 16 -3.47 1.72 3.68
CA LEU A 16 -2.50 1.73 2.59
C LEU A 16 -1.11 1.70 3.22
N VAL A 17 -0.24 0.79 2.77
CA VAL A 17 1.17 0.79 3.16
C VAL A 17 1.99 0.87 1.88
N MET A 18 2.88 1.86 1.79
CA MET A 18 3.79 1.98 0.67
C MET A 18 5.07 1.21 0.97
N MET A 19 5.52 0.38 0.03
CA MET A 19 6.89 -0.15 0.02
C MET A 19 7.69 0.63 -1.00
N SER A 20 8.70 1.37 -0.55
CA SER A 20 9.63 2.05 -1.44
C SER A 20 10.53 1.02 -2.13
N TYR A 21 10.70 1.21 -3.43
CA TYR A 21 11.65 0.48 -4.27
C TYR A 21 12.87 1.34 -4.64
N ASP A 22 13.01 2.50 -4.00
CA ASP A 22 14.18 3.36 -4.17
C ASP A 22 15.43 2.66 -3.64
N LYS A 23 16.55 2.88 -4.33
CA LYS A 23 17.84 2.33 -3.93
C LYS A 23 18.44 3.04 -2.71
N SER A 24 17.99 4.25 -2.44
CA SER A 24 18.49 5.11 -1.37
C SER A 24 17.37 5.35 -0.36
N SER A 25 17.60 4.91 0.88
CA SER A 25 16.70 5.15 2.00
C SER A 25 16.50 6.65 2.26
N ASP A 26 17.54 7.47 2.00
CA ASP A 26 17.46 8.92 2.15
C ASP A 26 16.56 9.57 1.10
N ASP A 27 16.62 9.12 -0.16
CA ASP A 27 15.77 9.66 -1.23
C ASP A 27 14.30 9.28 -1.00
N ALA A 28 14.04 8.03 -0.61
CA ALA A 28 12.71 7.56 -0.24
C ALA A 28 12.13 8.37 0.94
N LEU A 29 12.94 8.62 1.96
CA LEU A 29 12.54 9.39 3.13
C LEU A 29 12.31 10.86 2.80
N ALA A 30 13.17 11.47 1.99
CA ALA A 30 13.02 12.86 1.54
C ALA A 30 11.72 13.03 0.75
N TRP A 31 11.46 12.13 -0.20
CA TRP A 31 10.23 12.15 -0.99
C TRP A 31 8.98 11.95 -0.13
N ALA A 32 9.00 10.97 0.79
CA ALA A 32 7.86 10.72 1.67
C ALA A 32 7.53 11.93 2.58
N LYS A 33 8.56 12.65 3.04
CA LYS A 33 8.42 13.88 3.83
C LYS A 33 7.89 15.04 2.98
N GLU A 34 8.45 15.23 1.78
CA GLU A 34 8.03 16.28 0.85
C GLU A 34 6.55 16.14 0.47
N GLU A 35 6.13 14.93 0.11
CA GLU A 35 4.74 14.64 -0.24
C GLU A 35 3.81 14.53 0.98
N SER A 36 4.36 14.56 2.19
CA SER A 36 3.61 14.43 3.45
C SER A 36 2.63 13.24 3.41
N PHE A 37 3.14 12.06 3.06
CA PHE A 37 2.28 10.89 2.87
C PHE A 37 1.54 10.55 4.17
N PRO A 38 0.19 10.42 4.12
CA PRO A 38 -0.61 10.11 5.31
C PRO A 38 -0.58 8.63 5.69
N TRP A 39 0.11 7.80 4.91
CA TRP A 39 0.24 6.36 5.11
C TRP A 39 1.65 5.97 5.55
N PRO A 40 1.82 4.84 6.26
CA PRO A 40 3.12 4.26 6.54
C PRO A 40 3.92 3.95 5.26
N THR A 41 5.22 4.21 5.31
CA THR A 41 6.16 3.89 4.24
C THR A 41 7.24 2.96 4.78
N VAL A 42 7.38 1.79 4.16
CA VAL A 42 8.45 0.83 4.38
C VAL A 42 9.59 1.16 3.42
N LEU A 43 10.80 1.33 3.95
CA LEU A 43 12.01 1.54 3.16
C LEU A 43 12.53 0.21 2.58
N GLY A 44 13.25 0.26 1.46
CA GLY A 44 13.74 -0.94 0.79
C GLY A 44 14.64 -1.82 1.66
N GLU A 45 15.41 -1.22 2.58
CA GLU A 45 16.26 -1.93 3.56
C GLU A 45 15.45 -2.74 4.59
N ASP A 46 14.20 -2.35 4.83
CA ASP A 46 13.30 -2.98 5.79
C ASP A 46 12.35 -3.99 5.14
N LYS A 47 12.44 -4.20 3.83
CA LYS A 47 11.54 -5.09 3.08
C LYS A 47 11.45 -6.51 3.66
N GLU A 48 12.55 -7.02 4.23
CA GLU A 48 12.62 -8.38 4.79
C GLU A 48 12.03 -8.46 6.20
N LYS A 49 11.94 -7.32 6.91
CA LYS A 49 11.31 -7.23 8.24
C LYS A 49 9.80 -7.34 8.13
N VAL A 50 9.24 -6.96 6.99
CA VAL A 50 7.80 -7.02 6.72
C VAL A 50 7.47 -8.27 5.92
N HIS A 51 6.68 -9.15 6.52
CA HIS A 51 6.22 -10.38 5.87
C HIS A 51 5.03 -10.08 4.95
N PHE A 52 5.26 -9.32 3.89
CA PHE A 52 4.37 -9.37 2.74
C PHE A 52 4.66 -10.71 2.06
N GLY A 53 3.66 -11.59 1.96
CA GLY A 53 3.86 -12.93 1.39
C GLY A 53 4.63 -12.89 0.07
N SER A 54 5.28 -13.99 -0.34
CA SER A 54 6.14 -14.05 -1.53
C SER A 54 5.41 -13.58 -2.80
N VAL A 55 5.48 -12.28 -3.07
CA VAL A 55 4.87 -11.65 -4.23
C VAL A 55 5.96 -11.05 -5.09
N GLU A 56 6.07 -11.58 -6.29
CA GLU A 56 6.92 -11.00 -7.32
C GLU A 56 6.32 -9.67 -7.79
N VAL A 57 7.11 -8.60 -7.66
CA VAL A 57 6.81 -7.26 -8.19
C VAL A 57 7.60 -7.09 -9.49
N LEU A 58 6.89 -7.14 -10.61
CA LEU A 58 7.50 -7.06 -11.95
C LEU A 58 7.69 -5.64 -12.45
N SER A 59 6.90 -4.69 -11.96
CA SER A 59 6.96 -3.28 -12.36
C SER A 59 6.45 -2.36 -11.26
N ILE A 60 6.89 -1.10 -11.29
CA ILE A 60 6.40 -0.05 -10.41
C ILE A 60 5.57 0.96 -11.22
N PRO A 61 4.44 1.47 -10.68
CA PRO A 61 3.83 1.11 -9.40
C PRO A 61 3.02 -0.20 -9.48
N THR A 62 3.12 -1.03 -8.45
CA THR A 62 2.28 -2.23 -8.26
C THR A 62 1.42 -2.09 -7.01
N TYR A 63 0.16 -2.52 -7.10
CA TYR A 63 -0.80 -2.52 -5.99
C TYR A 63 -1.23 -3.95 -5.69
N ILE A 64 -1.19 -4.33 -4.42
CA ILE A 64 -1.58 -5.66 -3.94
C ILE A 64 -2.44 -5.45 -2.69
N LEU A 65 -3.59 -6.14 -2.62
CA LEU A 65 -4.42 -6.19 -1.43
C LEU A 65 -4.14 -7.50 -0.69
N PHE A 66 -3.77 -7.37 0.57
CA PHE A 66 -3.60 -8.49 1.49
C PHE A 66 -4.78 -8.55 2.47
N ASP A 67 -5.12 -9.76 2.92
CA ASP A 67 -6.01 -9.94 4.06
C ASP A 67 -5.24 -9.79 5.39
N LYS A 68 -5.98 -9.87 6.51
CA LYS A 68 -5.41 -9.81 7.87
C LYS A 68 -4.39 -10.91 8.19
N ASP A 69 -4.38 -11.99 7.41
CA ASP A 69 -3.50 -13.15 7.58
C ASP A 69 -2.29 -13.08 6.62
N GLY A 70 -2.12 -11.96 5.90
CA GLY A 70 -1.01 -11.73 4.98
C GLY A 70 -1.15 -12.44 3.63
N LYS A 71 -2.34 -12.96 3.29
CA LYS A 71 -2.59 -13.61 2.00
C LYS A 71 -3.04 -12.61 0.95
N VAL A 72 -2.60 -12.81 -0.29
CA VAL A 72 -3.03 -11.97 -1.41
C VAL A 72 -4.49 -12.22 -1.74
N VAL A 73 -5.32 -11.19 -1.61
CA VAL A 73 -6.72 -11.20 -2.04
C VAL A 73 -6.82 -10.90 -3.53
N THR A 74 -6.19 -9.81 -3.97
CA THR A 74 -6.18 -9.40 -5.38
C THR A 74 -5.02 -8.45 -5.69
N LYS A 75 -4.74 -8.26 -6.99
CA LYS A 75 -3.67 -7.41 -7.50
C LYS A 75 -4.22 -6.44 -8.55
N GLY A 76 -3.59 -5.27 -8.64
CA GLY A 76 -3.94 -4.23 -9.60
C GLY A 76 -4.92 -3.21 -9.03
N LYS A 77 -4.61 -1.93 -9.27
CA LYS A 77 -5.28 -0.77 -8.66
C LYS A 77 -6.81 -0.79 -8.82
N GLU A 78 -7.31 -1.08 -10.02
CA GLU A 78 -8.75 -1.07 -10.30
C GLU A 78 -9.50 -2.18 -9.55
N LYS A 79 -8.99 -3.41 -9.60
CA LYS A 79 -9.58 -4.56 -8.90
C LYS A 79 -9.59 -4.35 -7.40
N ILE A 80 -8.50 -3.81 -6.85
CA ILE A 80 -8.39 -3.51 -5.43
C ILE A 80 -9.42 -2.46 -5.02
N PHE A 81 -9.57 -1.37 -5.78
CA PHE A 81 -10.57 -0.36 -5.45
C PHE A 81 -12.00 -0.86 -5.60
N ALA A 82 -12.28 -1.77 -6.54
CA ALA A 82 -13.58 -2.43 -6.63
C ALA A 82 -13.85 -3.29 -5.39
N GLU A 83 -12.84 -4.00 -4.86
CA GLU A 83 -12.98 -4.80 -3.64
C GLU A 83 -13.17 -3.93 -2.39
N ILE A 84 -12.38 -2.87 -2.26
CA ILE A 84 -12.50 -1.89 -1.18
C ILE A 84 -13.88 -1.21 -1.19
N ALA A 85 -14.45 -0.94 -2.37
CA ALA A 85 -15.78 -0.35 -2.49
C ALA A 85 -16.87 -1.25 -1.87
N LYS A 86 -16.78 -2.58 -2.03
CA LYS A 86 -17.71 -3.52 -1.39
C LYS A 86 -17.61 -3.49 0.14
N MET A 87 -16.41 -3.26 0.68
CA MET A 87 -16.19 -3.16 2.13
C MET A 87 -16.77 -1.89 2.74
N LYS A 88 -16.95 -0.82 1.94
CA LYS A 88 -17.66 0.39 2.38
C LYS A 88 -19.15 0.14 2.61
N GLU A 89 -19.76 -0.76 1.85
CA GLU A 89 -21.20 -1.03 1.93
C GLU A 89 -21.60 -1.90 3.13
N THR A 90 -20.62 -2.47 3.84
CA THR A 90 -20.84 -3.38 4.98
C THR A 90 -20.58 -2.75 6.36
N ASN A 91 -20.17 -1.46 6.41
CA ASN A 91 -19.96 -0.67 7.64
C ASN A 91 -21.00 0.43 7.76
#